data_AF-A0A3L7D9N1-F1
#
_entry.id   AF-A0A3L7D9N1-F1
#
_cell.length_a   1.000
_cell.length_b   1.000
_cell.length_c   1.000
_cell.angle_alpha   90.00
_cell.angle_beta   90.00
_cell.angle_gamma   90.00
#
_symmetry.space_group_name_H-M   'P 1'
#
loop_
_entity.id
_entity.type
_entity.pdbx_description
1 polymer ?
#
loop_
_entity_poly.entity_id
_entity_poly.type
_entity_poly.pdbx_seq_one_letter_code
_entity_poly.pdbx_strand_id
1 'polypeptide(L)'
;MLSKEQVAYLREEYLKVIGRLEYLLKIGVNRGIYEPYSLTGLKNQIKALRTEQDIVNFKKSEYYQELCDLLVLCGSVCCRFLIPPDSLLQTYFCHQCPIFEFEERLYKTE
;
A
#
# COMPACT_ATOMS: atom_id res chain seq x y z
N MET A 1 -21.26 -9.18 -5.53
CA MET A 1 -20.56 -10.27 -4.83
C MET A 1 -19.27 -10.57 -5.57
N LEU A 2 -18.15 -10.65 -4.86
CA LEU A 2 -16.84 -10.97 -5.42
C LEU A 2 -16.67 -12.49 -5.52
N SER A 3 -16.15 -12.97 -6.65
CA SER A 3 -15.73 -14.36 -6.82
C SER A 3 -14.48 -14.68 -5.98
N LYS A 4 -14.18 -15.97 -5.78
CA LYS A 4 -12.96 -16.39 -5.06
C LYS A 4 -11.69 -15.89 -5.75
N GLU A 5 -11.68 -15.90 -7.08
CA GLU A 5 -10.59 -15.40 -7.91
C GLU A 5 -10.42 -13.90 -7.74
N GLN A 6 -11.53 -13.14 -7.69
CA GLN A 6 -11.50 -11.70 -7.44
C GLN A 6 -10.97 -11.36 -6.04
N VAL A 7 -11.34 -12.13 -5.01
CA VAL A 7 -10.80 -11.96 -3.65
C VAL A 7 -9.31 -12.30 -3.61
N ALA A 8 -8.89 -13.37 -4.28
CA ALA A 8 -7.48 -13.75 -4.36
C ALA A 8 -6.64 -12.66 -5.06
N TYR A 9 -7.14 -12.14 -6.19
CA TYR A 9 -6.51 -11.03 -6.91
C TYR A 9 -6.37 -9.79 -6.02
N LEU A 10 -7.46 -9.37 -5.36
CA LEU A 10 -7.41 -8.20 -4.48
C LEU A 10 -6.43 -8.38 -3.32
N ARG A 11 -6.36 -9.58 -2.74
CA ARG A 11 -5.38 -9.93 -1.71
C ARG A 11 -3.95 -9.79 -2.23
N GLU A 12 -3.67 -10.24 -3.45
CA GLU A 12 -2.34 -10.09 -4.05
C GLU A 12 -1.97 -8.63 -4.28
N GLU A 13 -2.92 -7.80 -4.71
CA GLU A 13 -2.72 -6.36 -4.88
C GLU A 13 -2.35 -5.69 -3.55
N TYR A 14 -3.08 -5.98 -2.47
CA TYR A 14 -2.73 -5.53 -1.12
C TYR A 14 -1.32 -5.98 -0.70
N LEU A 15 -0.91 -7.21 -1.01
CA LEU A 15 0.43 -7.71 -0.68
C LEU A 15 1.54 -7.00 -1.48
N LYS A 16 1.29 -6.64 -2.75
CA LYS A 16 2.23 -5.82 -3.54
C LYS A 16 2.40 -4.44 -2.92
N VAL A 17 1.30 -3.82 -2.49
CA VAL A 17 1.31 -2.53 -1.77
C VAL A 17 2.14 -2.65 -0.49
N ILE A 18 1.92 -3.68 0.34
CA ILE A 18 2.72 -3.91 1.55
C ILE A 18 4.20 -4.08 1.22
N GLY A 19 4.55 -4.85 0.19
CA GLY A 19 5.95 -5.01 -0.22
C GLY A 19 6.61 -3.68 -0.61
N ARG A 20 5.86 -2.78 -1.26
CA ARG A 20 6.36 -1.43 -1.57
C ARG A 20 6.49 -0.56 -0.32
N LEU A 21 5.55 -0.64 0.61
CA LEU A 21 5.62 0.06 1.90
C LEU A 21 6.83 -0.40 2.73
N GLU A 22 7.09 -1.71 2.83
CA GLU A 22 8.25 -2.27 3.53
C GLU A 22 9.57 -1.67 2.98
N TYR A 23 9.67 -1.55 1.64
CA TYR A 23 10.82 -0.94 0.99
C TYR A 23 10.97 0.56 1.31
N LEU A 24 9.88 1.33 1.23
CA LEU A 24 9.89 2.77 1.49
C LEU A 24 10.14 3.10 2.97
N LEU A 25 9.55 2.35 3.90
CA LEU A 25 9.81 2.46 5.33
C LEU A 25 11.29 2.21 5.65
N LYS A 26 11.90 1.17 5.05
CA LYS A 26 13.34 0.91 5.21
C LYS A 26 14.20 2.09 4.78
N ILE A 27 13.84 2.76 3.68
CA ILE A 27 14.52 3.99 3.24
C ILE A 27 14.33 5.10 4.28
N GLY A 28 13.09 5.33 4.73
CA GLY A 28 12.78 6.35 5.73
C GLY A 28 13.56 6.17 7.04
N VAL A 29 13.63 4.93 7.54
CA VAL A 29 14.42 4.57 8.74
C VAL A 29 15.92 4.79 8.51
N ASN A 30 16.46 4.31 7.39
CA ASN A 30 17.88 4.50 7.06
C ASN A 30 18.27 5.98 6.89
N ARG A 31 17.30 6.85 6.58
CA ARG A 31 17.46 8.30 6.44
C ARG A 31 17.12 9.07 7.72
N GLY A 32 16.75 8.38 8.81
CA GLY A 32 16.44 8.99 10.11
C GLY A 32 15.13 9.77 10.13
N ILE A 33 14.17 9.44 9.26
CA ILE A 33 12.88 10.15 9.15
C ILE A 33 11.83 9.52 10.06
N TYR A 34 11.88 8.19 10.19
CA TYR A 34 10.95 7.39 10.97
C TYR A 34 11.71 6.46 11.89
N GLU A 35 11.09 6.13 13.02
CA GLU A 35 11.50 5.01 13.85
C GLU A 35 11.22 3.67 13.15
N PRO A 36 11.96 2.59 13.49
CA PRO A 36 11.69 1.26 12.96
C PRO A 36 10.24 0.82 13.17
N TYR A 37 9.55 0.45 12.09
CA TYR A 37 8.16 0.02 12.11
C TYR A 37 8.00 -1.36 11.45
N SER A 38 7.16 -2.22 12.02
CA SER A 38 6.93 -3.59 11.52
C SER A 38 5.55 -3.75 10.91
N LEU A 39 5.49 -4.16 9.64
CA LEU A 39 4.24 -4.45 8.92
C LEU A 39 3.73 -5.89 9.10
N THR A 40 4.33 -6.67 10.00
CA THR A 40 4.01 -8.09 10.17
C THR A 40 2.53 -8.32 10.50
N GLY A 41 1.95 -7.51 11.39
CA GLY A 41 0.54 -7.61 11.80
C GLY A 41 -0.40 -7.39 10.61
N LEU A 42 -0.28 -6.23 9.96
CA LEU A 42 -1.04 -5.87 8.77
C LEU A 42 -0.91 -6.90 7.64
N LYS A 43 0.31 -7.37 7.38
CA LYS A 43 0.59 -8.40 6.36
C LYS A 43 -0.13 -9.72 6.64
N ASN A 44 -0.20 -10.13 7.91
CA ASN A 44 -0.91 -11.35 8.30
C ASN A 44 -2.43 -11.22 8.14
N GLN A 45 -2.99 -10.05 8.46
CA GLN A 45 -4.41 -9.76 8.24
C GLN A 45 -4.78 -9.85 6.76
N ILE A 46 -3.99 -9.21 5.89
CA ILE A 46 -4.19 -9.30 4.44
C ILE A 46 -4.07 -10.75 3.95
N LYS A 47 -3.07 -11.50 4.44
CA LYS A 47 -2.91 -12.93 4.10
C LYS A 47 -4.07 -13.79 4.56
N ALA A 48 -4.88 -13.36 5.53
CA ALA A 48 -6.02 -14.12 6.04
C ALA A 48 -7.31 -13.92 5.20
N LEU A 49 -7.34 -12.95 4.29
CA LEU A 49 -8.53 -12.64 3.48
C LEU A 49 -8.86 -13.81 2.52
N ARG A 50 -10.06 -14.40 2.64
CA ARG A 50 -10.50 -15.55 1.82
C ARG A 50 -11.86 -15.34 1.17
N THR A 51 -12.67 -14.44 1.71
CA THR A 51 -14.04 -14.16 1.26
C THR A 51 -14.26 -12.66 1.06
N GLU A 52 -15.33 -12.30 0.35
CA GLU A 52 -15.76 -10.91 0.22
C GLU A 52 -16.07 -10.27 1.59
N GLN A 53 -16.66 -11.04 2.51
CA GLN A 53 -16.95 -10.54 3.85
C GLN A 53 -15.66 -10.21 4.62
N ASP A 54 -14.60 -10.99 4.43
CA ASP A 54 -13.29 -10.68 5.03
C ASP A 54 -12.76 -9.35 4.50
N ILE A 55 -12.90 -9.08 3.20
CA ILE A 55 -12.50 -7.80 2.59
C ILE A 55 -13.29 -6.64 3.22
N VAL A 56 -14.62 -6.80 3.32
CA VAL A 56 -15.49 -5.77 3.91
C VAL A 56 -15.13 -5.51 5.38
N ASN A 57 -14.87 -6.57 6.15
CA ASN A 57 -14.46 -6.44 7.54
C ASN A 57 -13.08 -5.79 7.67
N PHE A 58 -12.14 -6.18 6.82
CA PHE A 58 -10.81 -5.58 6.77
C PHE A 58 -10.87 -4.08 6.50
N LYS A 59 -11.64 -3.65 5.50
CA LYS A 59 -11.84 -2.22 5.18
C LYS A 59 -12.43 -1.39 6.33
N LYS A 60 -13.09 -2.03 7.30
CA LYS A 60 -13.64 -1.39 8.51
C LYS A 60 -12.74 -1.52 9.73
N SER A 61 -11.61 -2.23 9.61
CA SER A 61 -10.70 -2.49 10.71
C SER A 61 -9.63 -1.41 10.84
N GLU A 62 -9.04 -1.33 12.03
CA GLU A 62 -7.88 -0.46 12.30
C GLU A 62 -6.69 -0.75 11.37
N TYR A 63 -6.53 -1.99 10.91
CA TYR A 63 -5.47 -2.38 9.98
C TYR A 63 -5.62 -1.72 8.61
N TYR A 64 -6.84 -1.47 8.15
CA TYR A 64 -7.05 -0.75 6.90
C TYR A 64 -6.75 0.75 7.06
N GLN A 65 -7.09 1.32 8.22
CA GLN A 65 -6.68 2.69 8.53
C GLN A 65 -5.15 2.80 8.61
N GLU A 66 -4.48 1.86 9.29
CA GLU A 66 -3.02 1.77 9.35
C GLU A 66 -2.42 1.71 7.93
N LEU A 67 -3.00 0.89 7.04
CA LEU A 67 -2.57 0.83 5.65
C LEU A 67 -2.68 2.20 4.98
N CYS A 68 -3.83 2.88 5.08
CA CYS A 68 -4.04 4.19 4.47
C CYS A 68 -3.04 5.24 4.98
N ASP A 69 -2.80 5.30 6.29
CA ASP A 69 -1.85 6.24 6.89
C ASP A 69 -0.41 5.99 6.40
N LEU A 70 -0.04 4.70 6.26
CA LEU A 70 1.26 4.30 5.74
C LEU A 70 1.45 4.66 4.26
N LEU A 71 0.40 4.61 3.43
CA LEU A 71 0.48 5.04 2.03
C LEU A 71 0.86 6.51 1.93
N VAL A 72 0.22 7.37 2.72
CA VAL A 72 0.52 8.81 2.77
C VAL A 72 1.94 9.06 3.25
N LEU A 73 2.34 8.44 4.36
CA LEU A 73 3.70 8.56 4.91
C LEU A 73 4.76 8.16 3.89
N CYS A 74 4.61 6.98 3.29
CA CYS A 74 5.60 6.45 2.36
C CYS A 74 5.62 7.20 1.01
N GLY A 75 4.50 7.79 0.59
CA GLY A 75 4.45 8.70 -0.56
C GLY A 75 5.46 9.84 -0.41
N SER A 76 5.55 10.45 0.78
CA SER A 76 6.50 11.53 1.06
C SER A 76 7.97 11.09 0.95
N VAL A 77 8.31 9.87 1.39
CA VAL A 77 9.66 9.31 1.23
C VAL A 77 9.98 9.05 -0.23
N CYS A 78 9.04 8.50 -0.99
CA CYS A 78 9.22 8.19 -2.40
C CYS A 78 9.58 9.45 -3.20
N CYS A 79 8.78 10.53 -3.03
CA CYS A 79 9.00 11.81 -3.70
C CYS A 79 10.27 12.53 -3.25
N ARG A 80 10.73 12.29 -2.01
CA ARG A 80 11.93 12.97 -1.48
C ARG A 80 13.24 12.27 -1.84
N PHE A 81 13.26 10.94 -1.99
CA PHE A 81 14.53 10.19 -2.10
C PHE A 81 14.67 9.29 -3.32
N LEU A 82 13.58 8.93 -3.99
CA LEU A 82 13.64 8.00 -5.12
C LEU A 82 13.35 8.68 -6.45
N ILE A 83 12.32 9.51 -6.47
CA ILE A 83 11.83 10.15 -7.69
C ILE A 83 11.65 11.62 -7.36
N PRO A 84 12.53 12.51 -7.88
CA PRO A 84 12.35 13.94 -7.69
C PRO A 84 10.99 14.37 -8.25
N PRO A 85 10.24 15.22 -7.53
CA PRO A 85 9.05 15.85 -8.10
C PRO A 85 9.43 16.64 -9.36
N ASP A 86 8.50 16.71 -10.30
CA ASP A 86 8.61 17.38 -11.60
C ASP A 86 9.68 16.82 -12.53
N SER A 87 10.20 15.62 -12.24
CA SER A 87 11.08 14.92 -13.18
C SER A 87 10.27 14.25 -14.31
N LEU A 88 10.81 14.23 -15.53
CA LEU A 88 10.20 13.56 -16.69
C LEU A 88 9.88 12.08 -16.43
N LEU A 89 10.64 11.45 -15.54
CA LEU A 89 10.47 10.04 -15.17
C LEU A 89 9.43 9.84 -14.07
N GLN A 90 8.99 10.90 -13.38
CA GLN A 90 8.06 10.78 -12.26
C GLN A 90 6.76 10.11 -12.67
N THR A 91 6.11 10.58 -13.73
CA THR A 91 4.86 10.02 -14.24
C THR A 91 5.01 8.52 -14.53
N TYR A 92 6.06 8.14 -15.25
CA TYR A 92 6.33 6.75 -15.61
C TYR A 92 6.51 5.86 -14.37
N PHE A 93 7.35 6.27 -13.42
CA PHE A 93 7.60 5.47 -12.22
C PHE A 93 6.40 5.44 -11.25
N CYS A 94 5.66 6.54 -11.14
CA CYS A 94 4.46 6.60 -10.31
C CYS A 94 3.35 5.69 -10.86
N HIS A 95 3.10 5.68 -12.18
CA HIS A 95 2.11 4.78 -12.77
C HIS A 95 2.46 3.29 -12.64
N GLN A 96 3.73 2.95 -12.42
CA GLN A 96 4.15 1.56 -12.15
C GLN A 96 4.22 1.23 -10.65
N CYS A 97 3.92 2.20 -9.79
CA CYS A 97 3.97 2.01 -8.34
C CYS A 97 2.68 1.33 -7.86
N PRO A 98 2.78 0.17 -7.16
CA PRO A 98 1.60 -0.50 -6.62
C PRO A 98 0.75 0.36 -5.67
N ILE A 99 1.38 1.30 -4.95
CA ILE A 99 0.69 2.26 -4.08
C ILE A 99 -0.18 3.21 -4.91
N PHE A 100 0.40 3.82 -5.95
CA PHE A 100 -0.30 4.77 -6.80
C PHE A 100 -1.45 4.12 -7.56
N GLU A 101 -1.21 2.93 -8.14
CA GLU A 101 -2.26 2.17 -8.83
C GLU A 101 -3.40 1.77 -7.88
N PHE A 102 -3.06 1.41 -6.62
CA PHE A 102 -4.05 1.10 -5.60
C PHE A 102 -4.88 2.32 -5.19
N GLU A 103 -4.24 3.47 -4.95
CA GLU A 103 -4.92 4.74 -4.64
C GLU A 103 -5.82 5.19 -5.79
N GLU A 104 -5.35 5.14 -7.04
CA GLU A 104 -6.14 5.52 -8.21
C GLU A 104 -7.42 4.67 -8.34
N ARG A 105 -7.36 3.38 -7.99
CA ARG A 105 -8.53 2.50 -7.96
C ARG A 105 -9.50 2.86 -6.84
N LEU A 106 -9.00 3.23 -5.66
CA LEU A 106 -9.84 3.68 -4.54
C LEU A 106 -10.60 4.96 -4.90
N TYR A 107 -9.91 5.98 -5.41
CA TYR A 107 -10.51 7.28 -5.71
C TYR A 107 -11.36 7.29 -6.99
N LYS A 108 -11.21 6.31 -7.90
CA LYS A 108 -12.11 6.14 -9.06
C LYS A 108 -13.41 5.39 -8.74
N THR A 109 -13.52 4.80 -7.55
CA THR A 109 -14.72 4.04 -7.13
C THR A 109 -15.58 4.75 -6.08
N GLU A 110 -15.22 5.99 -5.72
CA GLU A 110 -16.10 6.98 -5.06
C GLU A 110 -16.77 7.89 -6.10
#